data_AF-A0A835H068-F1
#
_entry.id   AF-A0A835H068-F1
#
_cell.length_a   1.000
_cell.length_b   1.000
_cell.length_c   1.000
_cell.angle_alpha   90.00
_cell.angle_beta   90.00
_cell.angle_gamma   90.00
#
_symmetry.space_group_name_H-M   'P 1'
#
loop_
_entity.id
_entity.type
_entity.pdbx_description
1 polymer ?
#
loop_
_entity_poly.entity_id
_entity_poly.type
_entity_poly.pdbx_seq_one_letter_code
_entity_poly.pdbx_strand_id
1 'polypeptide(L)'
;MPPISLQELNLRCYHGETRPIQRNPSSLPELLYLYIENGELTSSDFSGQHTLLGNGRFWESIPHEEIIFARLKNLVLSGFMGMKNEVSFVQFILRCAGMLHTIRITWDTIVEKGTKRTGTLENMMQFRRASPIARVIFSG
;
A
#
# COMPACT_ATOMS: atom_id res chain seq x y z
N MET A 1 -0.73 -32.15 2.53
CA MET A 1 -1.47 -31.13 1.74
C MET A 1 -0.45 -30.12 1.25
N PRO A 2 -0.39 -29.79 -0.05
CA PRO A 2 0.43 -28.68 -0.52
C PRO A 2 -0.16 -27.35 0.01
N PRO A 3 0.66 -26.33 0.29
CA PRO A 3 0.16 -25.03 0.71
C PRO A 3 -0.66 -24.42 -0.44
N ILE A 4 -1.87 -23.95 -0.11
CA ILE A 4 -2.75 -23.27 -1.05
C ILE A 4 -2.04 -21.98 -1.48
N SER A 5 -1.79 -21.82 -2.78
CA SER A 5 -1.21 -20.60 -3.34
C SER A 5 -2.26 -19.49 -3.32
N LEU A 6 -2.11 -18.53 -2.41
CA LEU A 6 -3.01 -17.38 -2.34
C LEU A 6 -2.62 -16.36 -3.42
N GLN A 7 -3.43 -16.28 -4.47
CA GLN A 7 -3.22 -15.35 -5.58
C GLN A 7 -3.95 -14.02 -5.41
N GLU A 8 -5.01 -14.01 -4.60
CA GLU A 8 -5.85 -12.84 -4.36
C GLU A 8 -6.02 -12.64 -2.85
N LEU A 9 -5.80 -11.41 -2.39
CA LEU A 9 -6.00 -11.01 -1.00
C LEU A 9 -6.86 -9.76 -0.95
N ASN A 10 -8.00 -9.85 -0.27
CA ASN A 10 -8.88 -8.72 -0.01
C ASN A 10 -8.81 -8.38 1.48
N LEU A 11 -8.35 -7.17 1.79
CA LEU A 11 -8.25 -6.64 3.12
C LEU A 11 -9.25 -5.49 3.28
N ARG A 12 -10.23 -5.67 4.16
CA ARG A 12 -11.15 -4.62 4.58
C ARG A 12 -10.64 -4.05 5.91
N CYS A 13 -10.62 -2.72 6.05
CA CYS A 13 -10.22 -2.03 7.28
C CYS A 13 -8.80 -2.38 7.76
N TYR A 14 -7.84 -2.48 6.84
CA TYR A 14 -6.45 -2.79 7.20
C TYR A 14 -5.74 -1.56 7.77
N HIS A 15 -5.26 -1.68 9.01
CA HIS A 15 -4.69 -0.55 9.75
C HIS A 15 -3.23 -0.19 9.41
N GLY A 16 -2.54 -0.98 8.59
CA GLY A 16 -1.16 -0.65 8.18
C GLY A 16 -0.07 -0.75 9.26
N GLU A 17 -0.44 -0.99 10.52
CA GLU A 17 0.48 -1.03 11.67
C GLU A 17 1.10 -2.40 11.95
N THR A 18 0.44 -3.46 11.51
CA THR A 18 0.99 -4.81 11.63
C THR A 18 1.82 -5.10 10.39
N ARG A 19 2.96 -5.79 10.52
CA ARG A 19 3.52 -6.45 9.34
C ARG A 19 2.46 -7.48 8.94
N PRO A 20 1.85 -7.41 7.73
CA PRO A 20 0.89 -8.45 7.34
C PRO A 20 1.56 -9.84 7.23
N ILE A 21 2.88 -9.89 7.44
CA ILE A 21 3.84 -10.86 6.95
C ILE A 21 4.76 -11.34 8.08
N GLN A 22 4.52 -10.95 9.35
CA GLN A 22 5.41 -11.26 10.47
C GLN A 22 5.59 -12.77 10.77
N ARG A 23 4.94 -13.67 10.02
CA ARG A 23 5.24 -15.11 10.07
C ARG A 23 6.04 -15.66 8.90
N ASN A 24 6.16 -14.96 7.75
CA ASN A 24 7.09 -15.36 6.69
C ASN A 24 7.16 -14.27 5.59
N PRO A 25 8.28 -13.58 5.32
CA PRO A 25 8.45 -12.75 4.12
C PRO A 25 8.28 -13.54 2.80
N SER A 26 8.27 -14.87 2.90
CA SER A 26 7.92 -15.84 1.85
C SER A 26 6.43 -16.27 1.88
N SER A 27 5.53 -15.57 2.58
CA SER A 27 4.16 -16.08 2.82
C SER A 27 3.22 -15.92 1.65
N LEU A 28 3.50 -15.01 0.71
CA LEU A 28 2.62 -14.72 -0.43
C LEU A 28 3.38 -14.53 -1.75
N PRO A 29 4.33 -15.43 -2.11
CA PRO A 29 5.12 -15.30 -3.33
C PRO A 29 4.23 -15.30 -4.57
N GLU A 30 3.06 -15.94 -4.48
CA GLU A 30 2.10 -16.10 -5.57
C GLU A 30 1.03 -15.00 -5.62
N LEU A 31 1.07 -14.00 -4.74
CA LEU A 31 0.05 -12.96 -4.72
C LEU A 31 0.12 -12.12 -5.99
N LEU A 32 -0.95 -12.17 -6.77
CA LEU A 32 -1.10 -11.44 -8.03
C LEU A 32 -2.00 -10.21 -7.86
N TYR A 33 -3.00 -10.28 -6.98
CA TYR A 33 -4.01 -9.25 -6.76
C TYR A 33 -4.11 -8.92 -5.28
N LEU A 34 -3.93 -7.64 -4.95
CA LEU A 34 -4.17 -7.10 -3.62
C LEU A 34 -5.28 -6.06 -3.70
N TYR A 35 -6.28 -6.21 -2.85
CA TYR A 35 -7.42 -5.31 -2.77
C TYR A 35 -7.52 -4.79 -1.33
N ILE A 36 -7.52 -3.46 -1.15
CA ILE A 36 -7.65 -2.82 0.14
C ILE A 36 -8.85 -1.86 0.11
N GLU A 37 -9.83 -2.12 0.97
CA GLU A 37 -11.08 -1.38 1.12
C GLU A 37 -11.08 -0.63 2.45
N ASN A 38 -11.33 0.69 2.42
CA ASN A 38 -11.47 1.54 3.60
C ASN A 38 -10.36 1.30 4.64
N GLY A 39 -9.13 1.13 4.17
CA GLY A 39 -7.98 0.97 5.05
C GLY A 39 -7.68 2.30 5.69
N GLU A 40 -8.08 2.48 6.96
CA GLU A 40 -7.43 3.47 7.82
C GLU A 40 -5.98 3.01 7.99
N LEU A 41 -5.10 3.30 7.03
CA LEU A 41 -3.65 3.12 7.19
C LEU A 41 -3.10 4.13 8.23
N THR A 42 -3.91 4.54 9.20
CA THR A 42 -3.62 5.47 10.27
C THR A 42 -2.76 4.77 11.32
N SER A 43 -1.84 5.54 11.91
CA SER A 43 -1.24 5.15 13.18
C SER A 43 -2.28 5.44 14.25
N SER A 44 -3.12 4.47 14.60
CA SER A 44 -3.96 4.52 15.79
C SER A 44 -3.08 4.43 17.04
N ASP A 45 -2.65 5.59 17.53
CA ASP A 45 -2.08 5.75 18.88
C ASP A 45 -3.17 5.48 19.93
N PHE A 46 -3.45 4.21 20.21
CA PHE A 46 -4.24 3.77 21.36
C PHE A 46 -3.53 2.66 22.15
N SER A 47 -2.25 2.85 22.46
CA SER A 47 -1.69 2.37 23.72
C SER A 47 -0.39 3.09 24.03
N GLY A 48 -0.26 3.62 25.24
CA GLY A 48 0.90 4.35 25.73
C GLY A 48 2.13 3.47 25.96
N GLN A 49 2.64 2.82 24.90
CA GLN A 49 3.96 2.21 24.90
C GLN A 49 4.69 2.54 23.58
N HIS A 50 5.80 3.26 23.74
CA HIS A 50 6.69 3.70 22.67
C HIS A 50 7.27 2.53 21.87
N THR A 51 7.01 2.48 20.56
CA THR A 51 7.88 1.82 19.57
C THR A 51 7.90 2.60 18.26
N LEU A 52 8.84 3.53 18.12
CA LEU A 52 9.56 4.08 16.93
C LEU A 52 8.85 4.29 15.56
N LEU A 53 7.55 4.05 15.40
CA LEU A 53 6.86 4.00 14.10
C LEU A 53 5.58 4.86 14.03
N GLY A 54 5.27 5.65 15.06
CA GLY A 54 4.12 6.58 15.10
C GLY A 54 4.18 7.77 14.13
N ASN A 55 5.22 7.88 13.29
CA ASN A 55 5.45 9.05 12.43
C ASN A 55 5.04 8.85 10.96
N GLY A 56 4.31 7.78 10.66
CA GLY A 56 3.88 7.47 9.30
C GLY A 56 4.98 7.05 8.33
N ARG A 57 6.14 6.67 8.88
CA ARG A 57 7.32 6.23 8.13
C ARG A 57 7.48 4.71 8.13
N PHE A 58 6.45 3.98 8.53
CA PHE A 58 6.50 2.51 8.61
C PHE A 58 6.96 1.89 7.29
N TRP A 59 6.30 2.24 6.19
CA TRP A 59 6.63 1.74 4.86
C TRP A 59 8.00 2.21 4.35
N GLU A 60 8.51 3.33 4.85
CA GLU A 60 9.86 3.83 4.55
C GLU A 60 10.94 3.02 5.28
N SER A 61 10.64 2.48 6.45
CA SER A 61 11.58 1.73 7.30
C SER A 61 11.87 0.31 6.82
N ILE A 62 11.04 -0.23 5.91
CA ILE A 62 11.23 -1.58 5.37
C ILE A 62 12.43 -1.56 4.40
N PRO A 63 13.43 -2.46 4.58
CA PRO A 63 14.59 -2.54 3.70
C PRO A 63 14.19 -2.77 2.24
N HIS A 64 15.00 -2.24 1.32
CA HIS A 64 14.80 -2.39 -0.12
C HIS A 64 14.87 -3.84 -0.61
N GLU A 65 15.57 -4.69 0.13
CA GLU A 65 15.85 -6.09 -0.22
C GLU A 65 14.73 -7.05 0.19
N GLU A 66 13.77 -6.60 1.02
CA GLU A 66 12.62 -7.44 1.39
C GLU A 66 11.62 -7.52 0.22
N ILE A 67 11.64 -8.65 -0.48
CA ILE A 67 10.72 -8.93 -1.59
C ILE A 67 9.37 -9.41 -1.04
N ILE A 68 8.59 -8.45 -0.56
CA ILE A 68 7.27 -8.70 0.05
C ILE A 68 6.16 -8.91 -0.99
N PHE A 69 6.33 -8.38 -2.21
CA PHE A 69 5.33 -8.42 -3.29
C PHE A 69 5.95 -8.80 -4.65
N ALA A 70 6.74 -9.89 -4.66
CA ALA A 70 7.51 -10.33 -5.82
C ALA A 70 6.70 -10.40 -7.12
N ARG A 71 5.48 -10.96 -7.04
CA ARG A 71 4.61 -11.26 -8.19
C ARG A 71 3.36 -10.40 -8.28
N LEU A 72 3.24 -9.39 -7.42
CA LEU A 72 2.05 -8.54 -7.41
C LEU A 72 1.91 -7.82 -8.74
N LYS A 73 0.76 -8.04 -9.41
CA LYS A 73 0.43 -7.43 -10.71
C LYS A 73 -0.56 -6.29 -10.56
N ASN A 74 -1.53 -6.44 -9.68
CA ASN A 74 -2.62 -5.49 -9.54
C ASN A 74 -2.85 -5.14 -8.08
N LEU A 75 -2.94 -3.84 -7.80
CA LEU A 75 -3.36 -3.28 -6.53
C LEU A 75 -4.60 -2.43 -6.74
N VAL A 76 -5.61 -2.61 -5.88
CA VAL A 76 -6.76 -1.72 -5.81
C VAL A 76 -6.85 -1.15 -4.40
N LEU A 77 -6.89 0.18 -4.31
CA LEU A 77 -7.12 0.95 -3.10
C LEU A 77 -8.44 1.70 -3.27
N SER A 78 -9.33 1.59 -2.29
CA SER A 78 -10.58 2.33 -2.24
C SER A 78 -10.76 3.00 -0.88
N GLY A 79 -11.47 4.13 -0.86
CA GLY A 79 -11.56 4.99 0.32
C GLY A 79 -10.26 5.77 0.58
N PHE A 80 -9.48 6.06 -0.48
CA PHE A 80 -8.18 6.71 -0.34
C PHE A 80 -8.33 8.17 0.10
N MET A 81 -7.74 8.54 1.23
CA MET A 81 -7.84 9.88 1.80
C MET A 81 -6.64 10.79 1.47
N GLY A 82 -5.58 10.22 0.90
CA GLY A 82 -4.33 10.92 0.62
C GLY A 82 -3.53 11.27 1.88
N MET A 83 -3.73 10.50 2.96
CA MET A 83 -2.95 10.64 4.19
C MET A 83 -1.52 10.18 3.97
N LYS A 84 -0.60 10.72 4.77
CA LYS A 84 0.84 10.45 4.65
C LYS A 84 1.14 8.94 4.57
N ASN A 85 0.51 8.13 5.40
CA ASN A 85 0.76 6.70 5.46
C ASN A 85 0.26 5.96 4.21
N GLU A 86 -0.89 6.36 3.67
CA GLU A 86 -1.42 5.78 2.43
C GLU A 86 -0.52 6.14 1.24
N VAL A 87 -0.04 7.38 1.22
CA VAL A 87 0.93 7.86 0.23
C VAL A 87 2.24 7.07 0.34
N SER A 88 2.78 6.89 1.55
CA SER A 88 3.98 6.09 1.80
C SER A 88 3.79 4.61 1.47
N PHE A 89 2.59 4.06 1.66
CA PHE A 89 2.25 2.70 1.22
C PHE A 89 2.32 2.57 -0.30
N VAL A 90 1.71 3.50 -1.04
CA VAL A 90 1.77 3.50 -2.50
C VAL A 90 3.22 3.64 -2.97
N GLN A 91 4.00 4.52 -2.34
CA GLN A 91 5.43 4.67 -2.64
C GLN A 91 6.19 3.35 -2.41
N PHE A 92 5.92 2.66 -1.30
CA PHE A 92 6.52 1.37 -0.99
C PHE A 92 6.18 0.32 -2.05
N ILE A 93 4.91 0.18 -2.42
CA ILE A 93 4.48 -0.76 -3.46
C ILE A 93 5.17 -0.47 -4.79
N LEU A 94 5.18 0.80 -5.23
CA LEU A 94 5.84 1.17 -6.47
C LEU A 94 7.34 0.89 -6.44
N ARG A 95 7.96 0.98 -5.27
CA ARG A 95 9.39 0.76 -5.04
C ARG A 95 9.78 -0.73 -5.01
N CYS A 96 8.91 -1.63 -4.56
CA CYS A 96 9.25 -3.05 -4.37
C CYS A 96 8.56 -4.02 -5.35
N ALA A 97 7.42 -3.67 -5.94
CA ALA A 97 6.65 -4.55 -6.82
C ALA A 97 7.15 -4.48 -8.27
N GLY A 98 8.18 -5.26 -8.59
CA GLY A 98 8.81 -5.30 -9.92
C GLY A 98 7.90 -5.84 -11.04
N MET A 99 6.86 -6.60 -10.71
CA MET A 99 5.89 -7.15 -11.68
C MET A 99 4.57 -6.36 -11.75
N LEU A 100 4.52 -5.20 -11.11
CA LEU A 100 3.29 -4.43 -11.00
C LEU A 100 2.84 -3.89 -12.36
N HIS A 101 1.60 -4.15 -12.74
CA HIS A 101 0.98 -3.63 -13.95
C HIS A 101 0.09 -2.44 -13.65
N THR A 102 -0.73 -2.51 -12.59
CA THR A 102 -1.74 -1.49 -12.32
C THR A 102 -1.94 -1.27 -10.82
N ILE A 103 -1.97 -0.01 -10.42
CA ILE A 103 -2.56 0.46 -9.16
C ILE A 103 -3.81 1.27 -9.52
N ARG A 104 -4.97 0.88 -8.98
CA ARG A 104 -6.19 1.68 -9.03
C ARG A 104 -6.43 2.30 -7.67
N ILE A 105 -6.59 3.61 -7.61
CA ILE A 105 -6.79 4.37 -6.38
C ILE A 105 -8.10 5.14 -6.52
N THR A 106 -9.09 4.76 -5.73
CA THR A 106 -10.39 5.44 -5.66
C THR A 106 -10.42 6.30 -4.41
N TRP A 107 -10.54 7.61 -4.62
CA TRP A 107 -10.64 8.59 -3.54
C TRP A 107 -11.90 8.37 -2.72
N ASP A 108 -11.81 8.64 -1.42
CA ASP A 108 -13.00 8.70 -0.58
C ASP A 108 -13.89 9.88 -1.01
N THR A 109 -15.21 9.66 -0.98
CA THR A 109 -16.23 10.66 -1.34
C THR A 109 -16.22 11.91 -0.45
N ILE A 110 -15.68 11.78 0.77
CA ILE A 110 -15.59 12.87 1.76
C ILE A 110 -14.41 13.80 1.42
N VAL A 111 -13.42 13.33 0.64
CA VAL A 111 -12.27 14.16 0.25
C VAL A 111 -12.70 15.13 -0.84
N GLU A 112 -12.86 16.40 -0.46
CA GLU A 112 -13.15 17.46 -1.42
C GLU A 112 -12.08 17.55 -2.52
N LYS A 113 -12.53 17.83 -3.74
CA LYS A 113 -11.65 18.12 -4.88
C LYS A 113 -11.00 19.49 -4.66
N GLY A 114 -9.94 19.52 -3.86
CA GLY A 114 -9.20 20.72 -3.50
C GLY A 114 -7.68 20.59 -3.69
N THR A 115 -6.95 21.65 -3.34
CA THR A 115 -5.49 21.75 -3.50
C THR A 115 -4.73 20.62 -2.81
N LYS A 116 -5.22 20.13 -1.66
CA LYS A 116 -4.65 18.97 -0.95
C LYS A 116 -4.61 17.72 -1.83
N ARG A 117 -5.72 17.42 -2.52
CA ARG A 117 -5.81 16.25 -3.41
C ARG A 117 -4.85 16.39 -4.59
N THR A 118 -4.82 17.57 -5.22
CA THR A 118 -3.90 17.85 -6.33
C THR A 118 -2.44 17.72 -5.90
N GLY A 119 -2.05 18.29 -4.76
CA GLY A 119 -0.69 18.19 -4.24
C GLY A 119 -0.29 16.74 -3.92
N THR A 120 -1.20 15.93 -3.38
CA THR A 120 -0.95 14.49 -3.17
C THR A 120 -0.76 13.75 -4.50
N LEU A 121 -1.59 14.03 -5.51
CA LEU A 121 -1.46 13.44 -6.84
C LEU A 121 -0.11 13.79 -7.48
N GLU A 122 0.26 15.06 -7.47
CA GLU A 122 1.54 15.55 -8.00
C GLU A 122 2.73 14.87 -7.32
N ASN A 123 2.69 14.75 -5.98
CA ASN A 123 3.72 14.04 -5.22
C ASN A 123 3.82 12.56 -5.66
N MET A 124 2.69 11.87 -5.77
CA MET A 124 2.66 10.44 -6.14
C MET A 124 3.12 10.20 -7.58
N MET A 125 2.91 11.17 -8.49
CA MET A 125 3.39 11.07 -9.88
C MET A 125 4.92 11.04 -9.98
N GLN A 126 5.63 11.62 -8.99
CA GLN A 126 7.10 11.64 -8.94
C GLN A 126 7.72 10.35 -8.40
N PHE A 127 6.92 9.41 -7.92
CA PHE A 127 7.44 8.18 -7.33
C PHE A 127 8.14 7.30 -8.36
N ARG A 128 9.35 6.88 -8.02
CA ARG A 128 10.10 5.87 -8.78
C ARG A 128 9.33 4.55 -8.76
N ARG A 129 9.39 3.84 -9.87
CA ARG A 129 8.71 2.56 -10.08
C ARG A 129 9.75 1.50 -10.36
N ALA A 130 9.69 0.38 -9.64
CA ALA A 130 10.47 -0.81 -9.94
C ALA A 130 9.98 -1.46 -11.24
N SER A 131 8.67 -1.42 -11.48
CA SER A 131 8.08 -1.86 -12.75
C SER A 131 7.96 -0.68 -13.74
N PRO A 132 8.60 -0.76 -14.92
CA PRO A 132 8.50 0.30 -15.94
C PRO A 132 7.12 0.35 -16.62
N ILE A 133 6.34 -0.73 -16.53
CA ILE A 133 5.00 -0.83 -17.13
C ILE A 133 3.89 -0.48 -16.15
N ALA A 134 4.21 -0.23 -14.87
CA ALA A 134 3.22 0.07 -13.85
C ALA A 134 2.47 1.37 -14.16
N ARG A 135 1.14 1.26 -14.21
CA ARG A 135 0.21 2.39 -14.36
C ARG A 135 -0.48 2.68 -13.03
N VAL A 136 -0.53 3.95 -12.65
CA VAL A 136 -1.33 4.42 -11.51
C VAL A 136 -2.54 5.15 -12.05
N ILE A 137 -3.74 4.69 -11.68
CA ILE A 137 -5.02 5.21 -12.16
C ILE A 137 -5.78 5.75 -10.96
N PHE A 138 -6.16 7.02 -11.02
CA PHE A 138 -6.95 7.68 -9.98
C PHE A 138 -8.41 7.87 -10.43
N SER A 139 -9.37 7.60 -9.55
CA SER A 139 -10.81 7.74 -9.82
C SER A 139 -11.58 8.26 -8.60
N GLY A 140 -12.78 8.80 -8.82
CA GLY A 140 -13.63 9.44 -7.80
C GLY A 140 -13.58 10.97 -7.87
#